data_AF-A0A1V6TT24-F1
#
_entry.id   AF-A0A1V6TT24-F1
#
_cell.length_a   1.000
_cell.length_b   1.000
_cell.length_c   1.000
_cell.angle_alpha   90.00
_cell.angle_beta   90.00
_cell.angle_gamma   90.00
#
_symmetry.space_group_name_H-M   'P 1'
#
loop_
_entity.id
_entity.type
_entity.pdbx_description
1 polymer ?
#
loop_
_entity_poly.entity_id
_entity_poly.type
_entity_poly.pdbx_seq_one_letter_code
_entity_poly.pdbx_strand_id
1 'polypeptide(L)'
;MAKLGTNNEALKARTAAKKATQAAVGQPHWYTNNTVLTREQNKISQATVKSQLREAPGPNQTGRSGYPHKYGNGDTGPDGRPLFRIRTNSSTTSFREYPVMANETTYPFDTKPKARPGPFRAITNQNKSFKGVISHDGKDGNPNAGRFHPPLIVNLLTLLSPQLISYLPPQLNLFSFVNLPPLYRNIWHCKDESLGTPTF
;
A
#
# COMPACT_ATOMS: atom_id res chain seq x y z
N MET A 1 2.67 -49.03 7.17
CA MET A 1 2.75 -48.00 6.11
C MET A 1 2.35 -46.66 6.72
N ALA A 2 3.27 -45.71 6.84
CA ALA A 2 2.97 -44.39 7.38
C ALA A 2 2.14 -43.60 6.36
N LYS A 3 0.94 -43.15 6.76
CA LYS A 3 0.12 -42.25 5.93
C LYS A 3 0.92 -40.96 5.72
N LEU A 4 1.26 -40.66 4.47
CA LEU A 4 1.75 -39.35 4.04
C LEU A 4 0.74 -38.29 4.53
N GLY A 5 1.16 -37.50 5.52
CA GLY A 5 0.37 -36.38 6.03
C GLY A 5 -0.02 -35.48 4.87
N THR A 6 -1.34 -35.32 4.66
CA THR A 6 -1.87 -34.61 3.51
C THR A 6 -1.30 -33.18 3.45
N ASN A 7 -0.94 -32.73 2.25
CA ASN A 7 -0.41 -31.38 1.93
C ASN A 7 -1.21 -30.21 2.57
N ASN A 8 -2.42 -30.48 3.04
CA ASN A 8 -3.34 -29.55 3.67
C ASN A 8 -2.91 -29.12 5.09
N GLU A 9 -2.31 -30.00 5.90
CA GLU A 9 -1.84 -29.63 7.25
C GLU A 9 -0.58 -28.76 7.19
N ALA A 10 0.35 -29.09 6.30
CA ALA A 10 1.53 -28.26 6.04
C ALA A 10 1.14 -26.87 5.49
N LEU A 11 0.12 -26.78 4.64
CA LEU A 11 -0.40 -25.50 4.13
C LEU A 11 -1.06 -24.68 5.25
N LYS A 12 -1.85 -25.31 6.12
CA LYS A 12 -2.46 -24.66 7.29
C LYS A 12 -1.39 -24.13 8.25
N ALA A 13 -0.38 -24.93 8.57
CA ALA A 13 0.73 -24.52 9.44
C ALA A 13 1.53 -23.36 8.84
N ARG A 14 1.85 -23.39 7.54
CA ARG A 14 2.51 -22.28 6.83
C ARG A 14 1.67 -21.01 6.84
N THR A 15 0.35 -21.14 6.64
CA THR A 15 -0.59 -20.00 6.67
C THR A 15 -0.68 -19.39 8.07
N ALA A 16 -0.78 -20.23 9.10
CA ALA A 16 -0.80 -19.80 10.49
C ALA A 16 0.51 -19.10 10.90
N ALA A 17 1.66 -19.67 10.54
CA ALA A 17 2.97 -19.06 10.78
C ALA A 17 3.10 -17.70 10.09
N LYS A 18 2.69 -17.59 8.81
CA LYS A 18 2.69 -16.31 8.08
C LYS A 18 1.79 -15.26 8.76
N LYS A 19 0.61 -15.67 9.24
CA LYS A 19 -0.31 -14.79 9.97
C LYS A 19 0.27 -14.34 11.31
N ALA A 20 0.93 -15.23 12.05
CA ALA A 20 1.60 -14.91 13.31
C ALA A 20 2.78 -13.95 13.10
N THR A 21 3.62 -14.18 12.07
CA THR A 21 4.69 -13.25 11.71
C THR A 21 4.13 -11.88 11.29
N GLN A 22 3.06 -11.82 10.50
CA GLN A 22 2.41 -10.56 10.15
C GLN A 22 1.81 -9.84 11.36
N ALA A 23 1.25 -10.57 12.32
CA ALA A 23 0.76 -9.99 13.57
C ALA A 23 1.91 -9.40 14.42
N ALA A 24 3.05 -10.09 14.49
CA ALA A 24 4.23 -9.65 15.25
C ALA A 24 4.95 -8.45 14.62
N VAL A 25 4.98 -8.35 13.28
CA VAL A 25 5.60 -7.25 12.52
C VAL A 25 4.71 -5.99 12.52
N GLY A 26 3.45 -6.11 12.96
CA GLY A 26 2.46 -5.05 12.84
C GLY A 26 2.02 -4.81 11.39
N GLN A 27 1.02 -3.95 11.21
CA GLN A 27 0.56 -3.60 9.86
C GLN A 27 1.63 -2.74 9.17
N PRO A 28 1.91 -2.98 7.87
CA PRO A 28 2.82 -2.13 7.13
C PRO A 28 2.27 -0.71 7.07
N HIS A 29 3.18 0.24 7.24
CA HIS A 29 2.88 1.66 7.17
C HIS A 29 3.56 2.26 5.94
N TRP A 30 2.82 3.18 5.32
CA TRP A 30 3.27 4.00 4.23
C TRP A 30 3.64 5.37 4.77
N TYR A 31 4.86 5.80 4.50
CA TYR A 31 5.36 7.13 4.84
C TYR A 31 5.49 7.97 3.58
N THR A 32 5.05 9.21 3.64
CA THR A 32 5.10 10.16 2.52
C THR A 32 6.08 11.30 2.78
N ASN A 33 6.41 12.03 1.73
CA ASN A 33 7.34 13.16 1.77
C ASN A 33 6.57 14.48 1.60
N ASN A 34 5.36 14.57 2.16
CA ASN A 34 4.60 15.82 2.12
C ASN A 34 5.29 16.84 3.02
N THR A 35 5.78 17.93 2.42
CA THR A 35 6.65 18.91 3.08
C THR A 35 5.90 19.77 4.11
N VAL A 36 4.57 19.77 4.08
CA VAL A 36 3.71 20.56 4.98
C VAL A 36 3.32 19.78 6.23
N LEU A 37 3.43 18.45 6.21
CA LEU A 37 2.96 17.57 7.27
C LEU A 37 4.09 17.13 8.20
N THR A 38 3.75 16.93 9.48
CA THR A 38 4.63 16.25 10.44
C THR A 38 4.87 14.79 10.01
N ARG A 39 5.87 14.12 10.61
CA ARG A 39 6.16 12.71 10.32
C ARG A 39 4.97 11.80 10.59
N GLU A 40 4.25 12.06 11.68
CA GLU A 40 3.08 11.30 12.10
C GLU A 40 1.90 11.53 11.15
N GLN A 41 1.74 12.75 10.63
CA GLN A 41 0.72 13.06 9.62
C GLN A 41 1.07 12.52 8.23
N ASN A 42 2.37 12.34 7.94
CA ASN A 42 2.90 11.69 6.74
C ASN A 42 2.80 10.16 6.78
N LYS A 43 2.01 9.58 7.69
CA LYS A 43 1.92 8.15 7.91
C LYS A 43 0.48 7.66 7.73
N ILE A 44 0.31 6.57 6.97
CA ILE A 44 -0.98 5.87 6.87
C ILE A 44 -0.76 4.35 6.86
N SER A 45 -1.62 3.61 7.57
CA SER A 45 -1.52 2.14 7.63
C SER A 45 -2.24 1.47 6.46
N GLN A 46 -1.74 0.31 6.01
CA GLN A 46 -2.45 -0.48 5.01
C GLN A 46 -3.84 -0.93 5.48
N ALA A 47 -4.01 -1.18 6.78
CA ALA A 47 -5.28 -1.58 7.35
C ALA A 47 -6.32 -0.46 7.25
N THR A 48 -5.93 0.78 7.58
CA THR A 48 -6.77 1.97 7.47
C THR A 48 -7.26 2.16 6.03
N VAL A 49 -6.35 2.09 5.06
CA VAL A 49 -6.68 2.22 3.63
C VAL A 49 -7.64 1.13 3.17
N LYS A 50 -7.35 -0.14 3.51
CA LYS A 50 -8.25 -1.26 3.18
C LYS A 50 -9.62 -1.10 3.83
N SER A 51 -9.70 -0.55 5.04
CA SER A 51 -10.97 -0.30 5.73
C SER A 51 -11.81 0.74 5.01
N GLN A 52 -11.23 1.91 4.73
CA GLN A 52 -11.94 2.98 4.06
C GLN A 52 -12.34 2.60 2.63
N LEU A 53 -11.54 1.79 1.93
CA LEU A 53 -11.92 1.24 0.62
C LEU A 53 -13.09 0.26 0.67
N ARG A 54 -13.38 -0.40 1.80
CA ARG A 54 -14.61 -1.21 1.92
C ARG A 54 -15.84 -0.31 1.90
N GLU A 55 -15.78 0.81 2.61
CA GLU A 55 -16.87 1.78 2.76
C GLU A 55 -17.03 2.75 1.58
N ALA A 56 -15.95 3.00 0.83
CA ALA A 56 -15.97 3.81 -0.38
C ALA A 56 -17.01 3.27 -1.39
N PRO A 57 -17.62 4.12 -2.24
CA PRO A 57 -18.51 3.64 -3.28
C PRO A 57 -17.70 2.84 -4.34
N GLY A 58 -18.40 2.17 -5.25
CA GLY A 58 -17.75 1.45 -6.35
C GLY A 58 -16.88 2.39 -7.21
N PRO A 59 -15.84 1.86 -7.88
CA PRO A 59 -14.92 2.67 -8.70
C PRO A 59 -15.58 3.44 -9.84
N ASN A 60 -16.78 3.03 -10.28
CA ASN A 60 -17.57 3.74 -11.30
C ASN A 60 -18.78 4.50 -10.72
N GLN A 61 -18.86 4.61 -9.39
CA GLN A 61 -19.94 5.29 -8.67
C GLN A 61 -19.39 6.57 -8.04
N THR A 62 -19.08 7.58 -8.86
CA THR A 62 -18.63 8.87 -8.36
C THR A 62 -19.73 9.50 -7.49
N GLY A 63 -19.42 9.70 -6.21
CA GLY A 63 -20.32 10.33 -5.25
C GLY A 63 -20.49 11.83 -5.49
N ARG A 64 -21.35 12.47 -4.69
CA ARG A 64 -21.66 13.91 -4.83
C ARG A 64 -20.45 14.81 -4.65
N SER A 65 -19.43 14.39 -3.90
CA SER A 65 -18.18 15.13 -3.73
C SER A 65 -17.28 15.11 -4.97
N GLY A 66 -17.58 14.26 -5.95
CA GLY A 66 -16.72 13.99 -7.10
C GLY A 66 -15.71 12.85 -6.90
N TYR A 67 -15.83 12.05 -5.83
CA TYR A 67 -14.95 10.90 -5.56
C TYR A 67 -15.74 9.58 -5.47
N PRO A 68 -15.15 8.43 -5.86
CA PRO A 68 -13.89 8.30 -6.57
C PRO A 68 -14.00 8.84 -7.99
N HIS A 69 -12.87 9.20 -8.59
CA HIS A 69 -12.80 9.66 -9.98
C HIS A 69 -11.60 9.07 -10.70
N LYS A 70 -11.52 9.28 -12.02
CA LYS A 70 -10.45 8.74 -12.87
C LYS A 70 -9.11 9.34 -12.43
N TYR A 71 -8.13 8.47 -12.16
CA TYR A 71 -6.75 8.89 -12.00
C TYR A 71 -6.12 9.05 -13.40
N GLY A 72 -5.64 10.26 -13.70
CA GLY A 72 -5.09 10.61 -15.01
C GLY A 72 -3.73 9.98 -15.31
N ASN A 73 -3.02 9.48 -14.29
CA ASN A 73 -1.69 8.88 -14.40
C ASN A 73 -0.66 9.76 -15.14
N GLY A 74 -0.79 11.08 -15.00
CA GLY A 74 0.15 12.06 -15.55
C GLY A 74 1.38 12.26 -14.67
N ASP A 75 1.30 11.89 -13.38
CA ASP A 75 2.43 11.96 -12.47
C ASP A 75 3.42 10.83 -12.72
N THR A 76 4.70 11.19 -12.70
CA THR A 76 5.82 10.28 -12.90
C THR A 76 6.61 10.09 -11.60
N GLY A 77 7.14 8.88 -11.44
CA GLY A 77 8.10 8.59 -10.38
C GLY A 77 9.47 9.21 -10.68
N PRO A 78 10.43 9.03 -9.75
CA PRO A 78 11.79 9.56 -9.90
C PRO A 78 12.53 9.07 -11.16
N ASP A 79 12.12 7.94 -11.73
CA ASP A 79 12.68 7.35 -12.95
C ASP A 79 11.97 7.82 -14.24
N GLY A 80 11.10 8.83 -14.14
CA GLY A 80 10.33 9.38 -15.26
C GLY A 80 9.20 8.48 -15.75
N ARG A 81 8.92 7.35 -15.09
CA ARG A 81 7.84 6.43 -15.48
C ARG A 81 6.55 6.75 -14.73
N PRO A 82 5.37 6.43 -15.29
CA PRO A 82 4.11 6.65 -14.59
C PRO A 82 4.07 5.91 -13.26
N LEU A 83 3.49 6.54 -12.22
CA LEU A 83 3.38 5.95 -10.88
C LEU A 83 2.66 4.59 -10.90
N PHE A 84 1.67 4.42 -11.78
CA PHE A 84 0.99 3.15 -11.99
C PHE A 84 1.03 2.76 -13.46
N ARG A 85 1.68 1.64 -13.78
CA ARG A 85 1.66 1.11 -15.14
C ARG A 85 0.35 0.37 -15.42
N ILE A 86 -0.40 0.86 -16.40
CA ILE A 86 -1.48 0.08 -17.03
C ILE A 86 -0.79 -1.06 -17.80
N ARG A 87 -1.13 -2.30 -17.47
CA ARG A 87 -0.65 -3.45 -18.25
C ARG A 87 -1.52 -3.58 -19.49
N THR A 88 -0.89 -3.73 -20.66
CA THR A 88 -1.57 -3.87 -21.96
C THR A 88 -2.52 -5.08 -22.01
N ASN A 89 -2.24 -6.13 -21.23
CA ASN A 89 -3.07 -7.33 -21.13
C ASN A 89 -4.00 -7.33 -19.89
N SER A 90 -4.20 -6.18 -19.25
CA SER A 90 -5.16 -6.07 -18.15
C SER A 90 -6.54 -5.73 -18.70
N SER A 91 -7.56 -6.46 -18.27
CA SER A 91 -8.96 -6.09 -18.51
C SER A 91 -9.34 -4.73 -17.91
N THR A 92 -8.49 -4.16 -17.03
CA THR A 92 -8.69 -2.83 -16.46
C THR A 92 -7.76 -1.81 -17.11
N THR A 93 -8.35 -0.93 -17.91
CA THR A 93 -7.64 0.12 -18.68
C THR A 93 -7.60 1.46 -17.96
N SER A 94 -8.18 1.57 -16.76
CA SER A 94 -8.21 2.80 -16.00
C SER A 94 -8.09 2.57 -14.50
N PHE A 95 -7.46 3.55 -13.85
CA PHE A 95 -7.36 3.63 -12.40
C PHE A 95 -8.34 4.67 -11.86
N ARG A 96 -8.77 4.46 -10.62
CA ARG A 96 -9.56 5.39 -9.85
C ARG A 96 -8.78 5.80 -8.61
N GLU A 97 -8.88 7.06 -8.25
CA GLU A 97 -8.38 7.56 -6.98
C GLU A 97 -9.54 7.84 -6.02
N TYR A 98 -9.31 7.54 -4.74
CA TYR A 98 -10.24 7.82 -3.64
C TYR A 98 -9.46 8.42 -2.45
N PRO A 99 -9.94 9.49 -1.81
CA PRO A 99 -9.31 10.06 -0.63
C PRO A 99 -9.28 9.07 0.53
N VAL A 100 -8.13 8.95 1.19
CA VAL A 100 -8.01 8.15 2.41
C VAL A 100 -7.39 8.98 3.52
N MET A 101 -7.91 8.83 4.74
CA MET A 101 -7.55 9.68 5.87
C MET A 101 -6.72 8.91 6.88
N ALA A 102 -5.60 9.48 7.33
CA ALA A 102 -4.71 8.86 8.31
C ALA A 102 -5.33 8.71 9.71
N ASN A 103 -6.30 9.57 10.05
CA ASN A 103 -7.07 9.54 11.30
C ASN A 103 -8.23 8.53 11.28
N GLU A 104 -8.22 7.58 10.35
CA GLU A 104 -9.20 6.50 10.21
C GLU A 104 -10.62 6.89 9.77
N THR A 105 -10.97 8.17 9.74
CA THR A 105 -12.30 8.61 9.27
C THR A 105 -12.48 8.38 7.78
N THR A 106 -13.61 7.78 7.37
CA THR A 106 -13.97 7.64 5.96
C THR A 106 -14.34 8.99 5.36
N TYR A 107 -13.87 9.26 4.14
CA TYR A 107 -14.13 10.51 3.45
C TYR A 107 -15.62 10.62 3.04
N PRO A 108 -16.32 11.74 3.33
CA PRO A 108 -17.75 11.89 3.09
C PRO A 108 -18.04 12.14 1.60
N PHE A 109 -17.98 11.09 0.79
CA PHE A 109 -18.08 11.13 -0.67
C PHE A 109 -19.46 11.58 -1.21
N ASP A 110 -20.51 11.52 -0.39
CA ASP A 110 -21.87 11.93 -0.76
C ASP A 110 -22.26 13.33 -0.27
N THR A 111 -21.29 14.14 0.13
CA THR A 111 -21.53 15.51 0.61
C THR A 111 -21.19 16.59 -0.42
N LYS A 112 -21.95 17.70 -0.40
CA LYS A 112 -21.61 18.97 -1.04
C LYS A 112 -21.88 20.12 -0.04
N PRO A 113 -21.00 21.13 0.08
CA PRO A 113 -19.72 21.28 -0.61
C PRO A 113 -18.73 20.14 -0.28
N LYS A 114 -17.78 19.87 -1.19
CA LYS A 114 -16.82 18.78 -1.00
C LYS A 114 -16.01 19.01 0.27
N ALA A 115 -15.84 17.97 1.10
CA ALA A 115 -14.93 18.03 2.24
C ALA A 115 -13.46 18.13 1.77
N ARG A 116 -12.54 18.45 2.69
CA ARG A 116 -11.11 18.47 2.39
C ARG A 116 -10.62 17.00 2.28
N PRO A 117 -10.11 16.55 1.11
CA PRO A 117 -9.80 15.13 0.87
C PRO A 117 -8.49 14.66 1.51
N GLY A 118 -7.77 15.55 2.20
CA GLY A 118 -6.43 15.21 2.68
C GLY A 118 -5.42 14.97 1.54
N PRO A 119 -4.18 14.61 1.90
CA PRO A 119 -3.07 14.46 0.96
C PRO A 119 -3.07 13.09 0.27
N PHE A 120 -3.56 12.03 0.93
CA PHE A 120 -3.45 10.66 0.47
C PHE A 120 -4.58 10.26 -0.48
N ARG A 121 -4.25 9.47 -1.50
CA ARG A 121 -5.21 8.78 -2.36
C ARG A 121 -4.90 7.29 -2.38
N ALA A 122 -5.93 6.48 -2.21
CA ALA A 122 -5.88 5.08 -2.57
C ALA A 122 -6.22 4.91 -4.05
N ILE A 123 -5.42 4.10 -4.74
CA ILE A 123 -5.60 3.80 -6.15
C ILE A 123 -6.22 2.41 -6.30
N THR A 124 -7.31 2.33 -7.04
CA THR A 124 -7.98 1.07 -7.39
C THR A 124 -8.14 0.93 -8.89
N ASN A 125 -8.35 -0.29 -9.36
CA ASN A 125 -8.85 -0.52 -10.71
C ASN A 125 -10.40 -0.44 -10.78
N GLN A 126 -10.96 -0.72 -11.95
CA GLN A 126 -12.41 -0.77 -12.19
C GLN A 126 -13.16 -1.87 -11.40
N ASN A 127 -12.44 -2.83 -10.82
CA ASN A 127 -12.99 -3.90 -9.98
C ASN A 127 -12.80 -3.60 -8.48
N LYS A 128 -12.46 -2.35 -8.12
CA LYS A 128 -12.15 -1.92 -6.75
C LYS A 128 -10.95 -2.64 -6.14
N SER A 129 -10.14 -3.33 -6.95
CA SER A 129 -8.92 -3.99 -6.49
C SER A 129 -7.86 -2.93 -6.20
N PHE A 130 -7.32 -2.96 -4.99
CA PHE A 130 -6.29 -2.03 -4.53
C PHE A 130 -4.98 -2.19 -5.32
N LYS A 131 -4.39 -1.06 -5.73
CA LYS A 131 -3.14 -1.00 -6.52
C LYS A 131 -2.01 -0.27 -5.81
N GLY A 132 -2.32 0.60 -4.86
CA GLY A 132 -1.33 1.34 -4.08
C GLY A 132 -1.90 2.62 -3.48
N VAL A 133 -1.05 3.34 -2.77
CA VAL A 133 -1.34 4.69 -2.25
C VAL A 133 -0.42 5.69 -2.94
N ILE A 134 -0.89 6.91 -3.13
CA ILE A 134 -0.10 8.09 -3.47
C ILE A 134 -0.43 9.24 -2.53
N SER A 135 0.43 10.24 -2.46
CA SER A 135 0.18 11.46 -1.72
C SER A 135 0.69 12.66 -2.49
N HIS A 136 0.04 13.80 -2.29
CA HIS A 136 0.62 15.09 -2.66
C HIS A 136 1.92 15.34 -1.88
N ASP A 137 2.89 16.00 -2.52
CA ASP A 137 4.14 16.47 -1.90
C ASP A 137 3.98 17.70 -1.02
N GLY A 138 2.80 18.34 -1.05
CA GLY A 138 2.50 19.52 -0.25
C GLY A 138 3.20 20.75 -0.83
N LYS A 139 2.42 21.68 -1.36
CA LYS A 139 2.94 22.89 -2.01
C LYS A 139 2.26 24.13 -1.44
N ASP A 140 3.02 25.21 -1.31
CA ASP A 140 2.53 26.54 -0.91
C ASP A 140 1.77 26.50 0.44
N GLY A 141 2.25 25.69 1.40
CA GLY A 141 1.60 25.51 2.71
C GLY A 141 0.30 24.71 2.70
N ASN A 142 -0.09 24.12 1.56
CA ASN A 142 -1.27 23.27 1.44
C ASN A 142 -0.87 21.79 1.27
N PRO A 143 -1.20 20.92 2.25
CA PRO A 143 -0.84 19.51 2.17
C PRO A 143 -1.60 18.77 1.04
N ASN A 144 -2.69 19.33 0.53
CA ASN A 144 -3.50 18.70 -0.53
C ASN A 144 -3.12 19.18 -1.94
N ALA A 145 -1.99 19.89 -2.08
CA ALA A 145 -1.54 20.49 -3.33
C ALA A 145 -0.16 20.00 -3.73
N GLY A 146 0.17 20.22 -5.01
CA GLY A 146 1.44 19.79 -5.60
C GLY A 146 1.33 18.46 -6.32
N ARG A 147 2.47 17.83 -6.63
CA ARG A 147 2.52 16.61 -7.45
C ARG A 147 2.23 15.38 -6.61
N PHE A 148 1.68 14.35 -7.25
CA PHE A 148 1.60 13.06 -6.58
C PHE A 148 2.96 12.39 -6.57
N HIS A 149 3.27 11.76 -5.44
CA HIS A 149 4.40 10.87 -5.30
C HIS A 149 3.95 9.61 -4.55
N PRO A 150 4.66 8.49 -4.72
CA PRO A 150 4.31 7.28 -4.03
C PRO A 150 4.95 7.26 -2.63
N PRO A 151 4.40 6.52 -1.66
CA PRO A 151 4.93 6.44 -0.31
C PRO A 151 6.12 5.49 -0.22
N LEU A 152 7.04 5.79 0.70
CA LEU A 152 8.04 4.83 1.16
C LEU A 152 7.35 3.74 1.98
N ILE A 153 7.53 2.48 1.58
CA ILE A 153 7.06 1.32 2.33
C ILE A 153 8.13 0.96 3.34
N VAL A 154 7.85 1.18 4.63
CA VAL A 154 8.75 0.74 5.71
C VAL A 154 8.14 -0.52 6.31
N ASN A 155 8.72 -1.68 6.01
CA ASN A 155 8.41 -2.91 6.73
C ASN A 155 9.15 -2.89 8.07
N LEU A 156 8.47 -3.20 9.18
CA LEU A 156 9.12 -3.21 10.49
C LEU A 156 10.31 -4.19 10.56
N LEU A 157 10.33 -5.22 9.69
CA LEU A 157 11.47 -6.12 9.49
C LEU A 157 12.77 -5.41 9.06
N THR A 158 12.73 -4.27 8.37
CA THR A 158 13.94 -3.49 8.02
C THR A 158 14.43 -2.59 9.16
N LEU A 159 13.68 -2.52 10.27
CA LEU A 159 14.05 -1.77 11.49
C LEU A 159 14.45 -2.68 12.65
N LEU A 160 14.53 -4.00 12.44
CA LEU A 160 15.13 -4.88 13.43
C LEU A 160 16.61 -4.52 13.55
N SER A 161 16.93 -3.86 14.67
CA SER A 161 18.26 -3.50 15.13
C SER A 161 19.25 -4.67 14.91
N PRO A 162 20.52 -4.41 14.52
CA PRO A 162 21.55 -5.44 14.35
C PRO A 162 21.76 -6.31 15.60
N GLN A 163 21.24 -5.90 16.76
CA GLN A 163 21.26 -6.68 18.01
C GLN A 163 20.42 -7.98 17.95
N LEU A 164 19.38 -8.07 17.10
CA LEU A 164 18.54 -9.28 16.98
C LEU A 164 19.12 -10.36 16.06
N ILE A 165 20.20 -10.07 15.32
CA ILE A 165 20.91 -11.06 14.48
C ILE A 165 21.71 -12.04 15.35
N SER A 166 22.08 -11.65 16.56
CA SER A 166 22.89 -12.48 17.48
C SER A 166 22.15 -13.68 18.10
N TYR A 167 20.83 -13.78 17.93
CA TYR A 167 20.00 -14.87 18.46
C TYR A 167 19.54 -15.88 17.40
N LEU A 168 19.97 -15.73 16.14
CA LEU A 168 19.67 -16.72 15.10
C LEU A 168 20.65 -17.89 15.17
N PRO A 169 20.17 -19.14 15.07
CA PRO A 169 21.04 -20.31 15.07
C PRO A 169 22.01 -20.27 13.87
N PRO A 170 23.28 -20.70 14.05
CA PRO A 170 24.38 -20.48 13.10
C PRO A 170 24.20 -21.13 11.71
N GLN A 171 23.15 -21.94 11.52
CA GLN A 171 22.83 -22.64 10.29
C GLN A 171 22.22 -21.72 9.19
N LEU A 172 21.92 -20.45 9.50
CA LEU A 172 21.35 -19.48 8.54
C LEU A 172 22.31 -18.34 8.14
N ASN A 173 23.59 -18.42 8.55
CA ASN A 173 24.62 -17.45 8.18
C ASN A 173 25.18 -17.72 6.77
N LEU A 174 24.43 -17.34 5.74
CA LEU A 174 24.94 -17.26 4.37
C LEU A 174 24.38 -16.02 3.64
N PHE A 175 24.55 -14.85 4.25
CA PHE A 175 24.48 -13.58 3.54
C PHE A 175 25.58 -12.65 4.07
N SER A 176 26.71 -12.60 3.36
CA SER A 176 27.77 -11.62 3.60
C SER A 176 27.26 -10.21 3.28
N PHE A 177 27.13 -9.38 4.31
CA PHE A 177 26.96 -7.94 4.19
C PHE A 177 28.34 -7.30 3.99
N VAL A 178 28.79 -7.19 2.74
CA VAL A 178 29.94 -6.35 2.38
C VAL A 178 29.55 -5.56 1.14
N ASN A 179 29.60 -4.22 1.27
CA ASN A 179 29.30 -3.19 0.28
C ASN A 179 27.82 -3.10 -0.18
N LEU A 180 27.06 -2.18 0.45
CA LEU A 180 25.81 -1.66 -0.12
C LEU A 180 26.14 -0.47 -1.05
N PRO A 181 25.98 -0.60 -2.38
CA PRO A 181 25.96 0.55 -3.29
C PRO A 181 24.62 1.32 -3.15
N PRO A 182 24.48 2.52 -3.72
CA PRO A 182 23.25 3.30 -3.68
C PRO A 182 22.21 2.64 -4.59
N LEU A 183 21.54 1.63 -4.07
CA LEU A 183 20.42 0.98 -4.72
C LEU A 183 19.25 0.99 -3.74
N TYR A 184 18.58 2.14 -3.69
CA TYR A 184 17.12 2.14 -3.66
C TYR A 184 16.64 1.45 -4.95
N ARG A 185 16.81 0.12 -5.03
CA ARG A 185 16.02 -0.72 -5.94
C ARG A 185 14.61 -0.69 -5.40
N ASN A 186 13.93 0.37 -5.79
CA ASN A 186 12.51 0.50 -5.96
C ASN A 186 11.91 -0.82 -6.46
N ILE A 187 11.52 -1.71 -5.54
CA ILE A 187 10.56 -2.78 -5.84
C ILE A 187 9.18 -2.11 -5.88
N TRP A 188 8.96 -1.24 -6.87
CA TRP A 188 7.63 -0.80 -7.29
C TRP A 188 6.98 -1.92 -8.08
N HIS A 189 6.85 -3.09 -7.45
CA HIS A 189 6.00 -4.16 -7.91
C HIS A 189 5.06 -4.45 -6.76
N CYS A 190 3.97 -3.68 -6.69
CA CYS A 190 2.76 -4.19 -6.08
C CYS A 190 2.40 -5.45 -6.90
N LYS A 191 2.85 -6.62 -6.45
CA LYS A 191 2.23 -7.88 -6.87
C LYS A 191 0.74 -7.68 -6.64
N ASP A 192 -0.06 -8.02 -7.63
CA ASP A 192 -1.49 -8.15 -7.46
C ASP A 192 -1.71 -9.14 -6.30
N GLU A 193 -1.93 -8.61 -5.10
CA GLU A 193 -2.62 -9.35 -4.06
C GLU A 193 -4.08 -9.34 -4.52
N SER A 194 -4.40 -10.20 -5.49
CA SER A 194 -5.76 -10.64 -5.66
C SER A 194 -6.22 -11.09 -4.27
N LEU A 195 -7.30 -10.48 -3.81
CA LEU A 195 -8.05 -10.99 -2.67
C LEU A 195 -8.63 -12.34 -3.10
N GLY A 196 -7.78 -13.36 -3.14
CA GLY A 196 -8.20 -14.74 -3.22
C GLY A 196 -8.71 -15.13 -1.85
N THR A 197 -9.98 -15.47 -1.77
CA THR A 197 -10.34 -16.89 -1.86
C THR A 197 -11.75 -17.09 -2.42
N PRO A 198 -12.04 -18.28 -2.98
CA PRO A 198 -13.13 -18.54 -3.92
C PRO A 198 -14.41 -19.11 -3.26
N THR A 199 -15.43 -19.29 -4.11
CA THR A 199 -16.63 -20.17 -4.03
C THR A 199 -17.68 -19.80 -2.98
N PHE A 200 -18.98 -19.80 -3.28
CA PHE A 200 -19.73 -20.72 -4.14
C PHE A 200 -20.23 -20.15 -5.47
#